data_AF-A0A6F9BGL8-F1
#
_entry.id   AF-A0A6F9BGL8-F1
#
_cell.length_a   1.000
_cell.length_b   1.000
_cell.length_c   1.000
_cell.angle_alpha   90.00
_cell.angle_beta   90.00
_cell.angle_gamma   90.00
#
_symmetry.space_group_name_H-M   'P 1'
#
loop_
_entity.id
_entity.type
_entity.pdbx_description
1 polymer ?
#
loop_
_entity_poly.entity_id
_entity_poly.type
_entity_poly.pdbx_seq_one_letter_code
_entity_poly.pdbx_strand_id
1 'polypeptide(L)'
;MPLINECIVPAVLTVDNSVVDLETIEALYENRASSDELEKIKKHYETSQEDEVKLLDKPEQFLYELSQIPDFSGRSHCIIFQSIFLDSMSSIHRKVEIVSTLSKDLLDCSSVKDVMGLVLAFGNYMNGGNRTRGQADGFGLEILPKLKDVKSRDNRISLVDYVVAYYLRNFDEHAGTDKSVFPLPEPQDFFLAAQVKFEDLTKDMRKLKRDLTACEKDVQKVCANSSEENLQPFKEKMEAFVSTGE
;
A
#
# COMPACT_ATOMS: atom_id res chain seq x y z
N MET A 1 -27.09 25.49 5.83
CA MET A 1 -25.88 26.19 5.28
C MET A 1 -25.72 25.84 3.80
N PRO A 2 -25.18 26.73 2.92
CA PRO A 2 -24.98 26.43 1.49
C PRO A 2 -24.10 25.19 1.25
N LEU A 3 -23.06 25.00 2.09
CA LEU A 3 -22.05 23.95 1.94
C LEU A 3 -22.61 22.51 1.94
N ILE A 4 -23.63 22.22 2.77
CA ILE A 4 -24.19 20.86 2.87
C ILE A 4 -24.94 20.49 1.59
N ASN A 5 -25.84 21.37 1.15
CA ASN A 5 -26.72 21.10 0.00
C ASN A 5 -25.99 21.26 -1.34
N GLU A 6 -24.99 22.14 -1.43
CA GLU A 6 -24.26 22.39 -2.68
C GLU A 6 -23.09 21.41 -2.90
N CYS A 7 -22.46 20.90 -1.83
CA CYS A 7 -21.25 20.08 -1.96
C CYS A 7 -21.38 18.69 -1.31
N ILE A 8 -21.80 18.61 -0.05
CA ILE A 8 -21.75 17.35 0.73
C ILE A 8 -22.81 16.35 0.27
N VAL A 9 -24.04 16.80 0.07
CA VAL A 9 -25.15 15.96 -0.42
C VAL A 9 -24.81 15.32 -1.77
N PRO A 10 -24.41 16.08 -2.82
CA PRO A 10 -24.00 15.50 -4.08
C PRO A 10 -22.82 14.53 -3.93
N ALA A 11 -21.78 14.88 -3.17
CA ALA A 11 -20.59 14.04 -3.00
C ALA A 11 -20.94 12.66 -2.41
N VAL A 12 -21.77 12.63 -1.36
CA VAL A 12 -22.15 11.40 -0.65
C VAL A 12 -23.17 10.56 -1.43
N LEU A 13 -24.13 11.21 -2.10
CA LEU A 13 -25.12 10.49 -2.92
C LEU A 13 -24.52 9.93 -4.21
N THR A 14 -23.60 10.67 -4.82
CA THR A 14 -23.01 10.30 -6.11
C THR A 14 -21.70 9.55 -6.01
N VAL A 15 -21.15 9.37 -4.80
CA VAL A 15 -19.81 8.77 -4.59
C VAL A 15 -18.79 9.54 -5.43
N ASP A 16 -18.76 10.85 -5.24
CA ASP A 16 -17.85 11.78 -5.91
C ASP A 16 -17.01 12.52 -4.86
N ASN A 17 -15.76 12.08 -4.71
CA ASN A 17 -14.78 12.68 -3.82
C ASN A 17 -13.88 13.73 -4.51
N SER A 18 -14.23 14.18 -5.72
CA SER A 18 -13.53 15.28 -6.40
C SER A 18 -13.99 16.66 -5.93
N VAL A 19 -15.24 16.75 -5.45
CA VAL A 19 -15.86 17.99 -4.94
C VAL A 19 -15.64 18.14 -3.43
N VAL A 20 -15.63 17.03 -2.70
CA VAL A 20 -15.36 16.95 -1.27
C VAL A 20 -14.30 15.88 -1.07
N ASP A 21 -13.13 16.26 -0.56
CA ASP A 21 -12.04 15.30 -0.35
C ASP A 21 -12.39 14.25 0.72
N LEU A 22 -11.63 13.16 0.70
CA LEU A 22 -11.84 12.05 1.62
C LEU A 22 -11.71 12.46 3.09
N GLU A 23 -10.74 13.34 3.40
CA GLU A 23 -10.49 13.84 4.75
C GLU A 23 -11.71 14.58 5.31
N THR A 24 -12.39 15.37 4.46
CA THR A 24 -13.64 16.02 4.82
C THR A 24 -14.75 15.00 5.05
N ILE A 25 -14.89 13.98 4.19
CA ILE A 25 -15.90 12.92 4.39
C ILE A 25 -15.65 12.15 5.69
N GLU A 26 -14.40 11.84 6.01
CA GLU A 26 -13.99 11.22 7.28
C GLU A 26 -14.33 12.12 8.47
N ALA A 27 -13.99 13.40 8.41
CA ALA A 27 -14.32 14.36 9.46
C ALA A 27 -15.84 14.46 9.68
N LEU A 28 -16.64 14.49 8.61
CA LEU A 28 -18.10 14.51 8.69
C LEU A 28 -18.65 13.21 9.27
N TYR A 29 -18.07 12.07 8.90
CA TYR A 29 -18.43 10.78 9.45
C TYR A 29 -18.14 10.72 10.95
N GLU A 30 -16.94 11.07 11.40
CA GLU A 30 -16.56 11.01 12.82
C GLU A 30 -17.33 12.01 13.69
N ASN A 31 -17.70 13.17 13.15
CA ASN A 31 -18.45 14.20 13.88
C ASN A 31 -19.97 14.10 13.69
N ARG A 32 -20.49 13.06 13.03
CA ARG A 32 -21.94 12.88 12.86
C ARG A 32 -22.61 12.68 14.22
N ALA A 33 -23.85 13.16 14.36
CA ALA A 33 -24.61 12.97 15.59
C ALA A 33 -24.83 11.49 15.89
N SER A 34 -24.64 11.10 17.14
CA SER A 34 -25.11 9.80 17.63
C SER A 34 -26.65 9.72 17.57
N SER A 35 -27.19 8.51 17.61
CA SER A 35 -28.65 8.29 17.61
C SER A 35 -29.36 9.07 18.73
N ASP A 36 -28.76 9.10 19.93
CA ASP A 36 -29.32 9.79 21.11
C ASP A 36 -29.27 11.32 20.97
N GLU A 37 -28.20 11.86 20.41
CA GLU A 37 -28.08 13.30 20.13
C GLU A 37 -29.07 13.71 19.06
N LEU A 38 -29.17 12.91 17.99
CA LEU A 38 -30.07 13.19 16.89
C LEU A 38 -31.54 13.15 17.33
N GLU A 39 -31.91 12.22 18.22
CA GLU A 39 -33.26 12.17 18.79
C GLU A 39 -33.59 13.44 19.59
N LYS A 40 -32.64 13.94 20.41
CA LYS A 40 -32.81 15.20 21.14
C LYS A 40 -32.97 16.39 20.21
N ILE A 41 -32.14 16.47 19.17
CA ILE A 41 -32.18 17.53 18.17
C ILE A 41 -33.52 17.50 17.42
N LYS A 42 -33.95 16.33 16.96
CA LYS A 42 -35.25 16.14 16.27
C LYS A 42 -36.43 16.52 17.16
N LYS A 43 -36.45 16.05 18.40
CA LYS A 43 -37.51 16.38 19.35
C LYS A 43 -37.62 17.88 19.60
N HIS A 44 -36.47 18.56 19.73
CA HIS A 44 -36.46 20.01 19.86
C HIS A 44 -37.01 20.68 18.59
N TYR A 45 -36.59 20.21 17.41
CA TYR A 45 -37.06 20.71 16.12
C TYR A 45 -38.58 20.56 15.92
N GLU A 46 -39.16 19.42 16.32
CA GLU A 46 -40.58 19.09 16.16
C GLU A 46 -41.51 19.75 17.20
N THR A 47 -40.99 20.11 18.38
CA THR A 47 -41.81 20.66 19.49
C THR A 47 -41.77 22.19 19.58
N SER A 48 -40.86 22.84 18.86
CA SER A 48 -40.75 24.29 18.77
C SER A 48 -41.74 24.88 17.76
N GLN A 49 -42.37 26.02 18.09
CA GLN A 49 -43.20 26.77 17.13
C GLN A 49 -42.31 27.33 15.99
N GLU A 50 -42.85 27.56 14.79
CA GLU A 50 -42.09 27.89 13.56
C GLU A 50 -41.03 29.02 13.71
N ASP A 51 -41.20 29.95 14.64
CA ASP A 51 -40.24 31.02 14.93
C ASP A 51 -39.07 30.62 15.86
N GLU A 52 -39.18 29.49 16.58
CA GLU A 52 -38.17 28.94 17.52
C GLU A 52 -37.22 27.91 16.89
N VAL A 53 -37.49 27.43 15.67
CA VAL A 53 -36.54 26.61 14.89
C VAL A 53 -35.19 27.36 14.68
N LYS A 54 -35.21 28.68 14.84
CA LYS A 54 -34.04 29.59 14.88
C LYS A 54 -33.19 29.49 16.17
N LEU A 55 -33.53 28.65 17.16
CA LEU A 55 -32.83 28.54 18.45
C LEU A 55 -31.82 27.39 18.56
N LEU A 56 -31.75 26.47 17.60
CA LEU A 56 -30.62 25.54 17.56
C LEU A 56 -29.35 26.34 17.27
N ASP A 57 -28.30 26.11 18.05
CA ASP A 57 -27.00 26.66 17.73
C ASP A 57 -26.49 26.04 16.42
N LYS A 58 -25.56 26.74 15.76
CA LYS A 58 -25.05 26.33 14.43
C LYS A 58 -24.57 24.87 14.37
N PRO A 59 -23.92 24.30 15.40
CA PRO A 59 -23.54 22.88 15.39
C PRO A 59 -24.73 21.93 15.32
N GLU A 60 -25.79 22.13 16.12
CA GLU A 60 -26.97 21.27 16.12
C GLU A 60 -27.75 21.39 14.80
N GLN A 61 -27.83 22.60 14.24
CA GLN A 61 -28.38 22.80 12.89
C GLN A 61 -27.59 22.00 11.85
N PHE A 62 -26.26 22.04 11.92
CA PHE A 62 -25.39 21.30 11.00
C PHE A 62 -25.59 19.78 11.12
N LEU A 63 -25.62 19.25 12.34
CA LEU A 63 -25.85 17.82 12.59
C LEU A 63 -27.23 17.36 12.13
N TYR A 64 -28.25 18.20 12.35
CA TYR A 64 -29.60 17.93 11.84
C TYR A 64 -29.63 17.91 10.32
N GLU A 65 -29.08 18.93 9.64
CA GLU A 65 -29.00 18.99 8.17
C GLU A 65 -28.23 17.78 7.61
N LEU A 66 -27.09 17.40 8.22
CA LEU A 66 -26.32 16.22 7.82
C LEU A 66 -27.12 14.92 7.96
N SER A 67 -27.96 14.81 9.00
CA SER A 67 -28.84 13.66 9.20
C SER A 67 -29.99 13.55 8.19
N GLN A 68 -30.29 14.63 7.46
CA GLN A 68 -31.28 14.58 6.38
C GLN A 68 -30.76 13.86 5.15
N ILE A 69 -29.44 13.65 5.04
CA ILE A 69 -28.85 12.89 3.93
C ILE A 69 -29.23 11.41 4.09
N PRO A 70 -29.91 10.80 3.10
CA PRO A 70 -30.36 9.42 3.19
C PRO A 70 -29.22 8.43 3.45
N ASP A 71 -29.28 7.75 4.59
CA ASP A 71 -28.26 6.81 5.08
C ASP A 71 -26.82 7.35 5.00
N PHE A 72 -26.63 8.61 5.40
CA PHE A 72 -25.34 9.29 5.43
C PHE A 72 -24.20 8.42 6.01
N SER A 73 -24.47 7.78 7.15
CA SER A 73 -23.47 6.97 7.86
C SER A 73 -23.05 5.77 7.01
N GLY A 74 -24.00 5.02 6.43
CA GLY A 74 -23.68 3.86 5.60
C GLY A 74 -22.94 4.24 4.32
N ARG A 75 -23.39 5.32 3.66
CA ARG A 75 -22.76 5.82 2.43
C ARG A 75 -21.34 6.31 2.68
N SER A 76 -21.15 7.15 3.68
CA SER A 76 -19.83 7.70 4.02
C SER A 76 -18.86 6.59 4.42
N HIS A 77 -19.31 5.61 5.22
CA HIS A 77 -18.48 4.46 5.57
C HIS A 77 -18.02 3.67 4.34
N CYS A 78 -18.92 3.43 3.38
CA CYS A 78 -18.60 2.77 2.11
C CYS A 78 -17.57 3.55 1.27
N ILE A 79 -17.75 4.87 1.16
CA ILE A 79 -16.83 5.75 0.41
C ILE A 79 -15.44 5.77 1.05
N ILE A 80 -15.38 5.93 2.37
CA ILE A 80 -14.13 5.90 3.13
C ILE A 80 -13.42 4.56 2.96
N PHE A 81 -14.16 3.46 3.13
CA PHE A 81 -13.61 2.12 2.98
C PHE A 81 -13.08 1.86 1.57
N GLN A 82 -13.78 2.29 0.52
CA GLN A 82 -13.32 2.13 -0.86
C GLN A 82 -11.91 2.70 -1.04
N SER A 83 -11.66 3.92 -0.56
CA SER A 83 -10.33 4.54 -0.66
C SER A 83 -9.29 3.76 0.13
N ILE A 84 -9.57 3.43 1.39
CA ILE A 84 -8.66 2.67 2.26
C ILE A 84 -8.31 1.32 1.62
N PHE A 85 -9.28 0.64 1.02
CA PHE A 85 -9.09 -0.64 0.35
C PHE A 85 -8.14 -0.51 -0.84
N LEU A 86 -8.36 0.48 -1.72
CA LEU A 86 -7.53 0.71 -2.91
C LEU A 86 -6.10 1.06 -2.55
N ASP A 87 -5.89 1.92 -1.54
CA ASP A 87 -4.56 2.30 -1.06
C ASP A 87 -3.84 1.10 -0.43
N SER A 88 -4.55 0.32 0.39
CA SER A 88 -4.00 -0.86 1.03
C SER A 88 -3.62 -1.93 0.01
N MET A 89 -4.47 -2.16 -1.00
CA MET A 89 -4.20 -3.12 -2.07
C MET A 89 -2.99 -2.68 -2.91
N SER A 90 -2.90 -1.39 -3.25
CA SER A 90 -1.76 -0.81 -3.96
C SER A 90 -0.46 -0.95 -3.18
N SER A 91 -0.50 -0.71 -1.86
CA SER A 91 0.63 -0.90 -0.95
C SER A 91 1.09 -2.36 -0.89
N ILE A 92 0.15 -3.31 -0.79
CA ILE A 92 0.47 -4.75 -0.83
C ILE A 92 1.07 -5.14 -2.18
N HIS A 93 0.46 -4.71 -3.28
CA HIS A 93 0.94 -5.00 -4.64
C HIS A 93 2.39 -4.55 -4.82
N ARG A 94 2.71 -3.30 -4.46
CA ARG A 94 4.07 -2.76 -4.55
C ARG A 94 5.08 -3.59 -3.75
N LYS A 95 4.72 -4.03 -2.54
CA LYS A 95 5.61 -4.87 -1.71
C LYS A 95 5.86 -6.23 -2.36
N VAL A 96 4.82 -6.86 -2.92
CA VAL A 96 4.95 -8.14 -3.64
C VAL A 96 5.78 -7.98 -4.91
N GLU A 97 5.55 -6.90 -5.66
CA GLU A 97 6.26 -6.60 -6.90
C GLU A 97 7.75 -6.41 -6.66
N ILE A 98 8.15 -5.63 -5.64
CA ILE A 98 9.56 -5.45 -5.27
C ILE A 98 10.25 -6.80 -5.03
N VAL A 99 9.63 -7.68 -4.24
CA VAL A 99 10.19 -9.01 -3.94
C VAL A 99 10.22 -9.88 -5.20
N SER A 100 9.17 -9.85 -6.01
CA SER A 100 9.06 -10.66 -7.23
C SER A 100 10.11 -10.27 -8.26
N THR A 101 10.24 -8.98 -8.54
CA THR A 101 11.20 -8.43 -9.50
C THR A 101 12.63 -8.74 -9.06
N LEU A 102 12.98 -8.43 -7.81
CA LEU A 102 14.31 -8.71 -7.30
C LEU A 102 14.65 -10.21 -7.31
N SER A 103 13.68 -11.07 -6.99
CA SER A 103 13.86 -12.52 -7.05
C SER A 103 14.12 -13.00 -8.48
N LYS A 104 13.43 -12.44 -9.47
CA LYS A 104 13.67 -12.73 -10.88
C LYS A 104 15.05 -12.26 -11.30
N ASP A 105 15.43 -11.04 -10.95
CA ASP A 105 16.76 -10.51 -11.30
C ASP A 105 17.88 -11.39 -10.72
N LEU A 106 17.73 -11.86 -9.49
CA LEU A 106 18.69 -12.78 -8.85
C LEU A 106 18.80 -14.13 -9.56
N LEU A 107 17.71 -14.62 -10.16
CA LEU A 107 17.66 -15.93 -10.83
C LEU A 107 18.10 -15.86 -12.30
N ASP A 108 17.72 -14.78 -12.97
CA ASP A 108 17.77 -14.69 -14.43
C ASP A 108 18.96 -13.85 -14.93
N CYS A 109 19.41 -12.84 -14.19
CA CYS A 109 20.52 -11.98 -14.63
C CYS A 109 21.84 -12.75 -14.71
N SER A 110 22.43 -12.77 -15.91
CA SER A 110 23.72 -13.41 -16.16
C SER A 110 24.85 -12.77 -15.37
N SER A 111 24.83 -11.44 -15.22
CA SER A 111 25.83 -10.68 -14.47
C SER A 111 25.91 -11.08 -12.99
N VAL A 112 24.77 -11.42 -12.37
CA VAL A 112 24.74 -11.98 -11.00
C VAL A 112 25.47 -13.32 -10.97
N LYS A 113 25.20 -14.20 -11.95
CA LYS A 113 25.87 -15.51 -12.07
C LYS A 113 27.37 -15.37 -12.30
N ASP A 114 27.79 -14.40 -13.11
CA ASP A 114 29.21 -14.10 -13.36
C ASP A 114 29.93 -13.67 -12.08
N VAL A 115 29.34 -12.75 -11.30
CA VAL A 115 29.89 -12.31 -10.02
C VAL A 115 30.00 -13.48 -9.03
N MET A 116 28.95 -14.30 -8.91
CA MET A 116 28.99 -15.50 -8.04
C MET A 116 30.03 -16.51 -8.52
N GLY A 117 30.17 -16.69 -9.84
CA GLY A 117 31.18 -17.54 -10.46
C GLY A 117 32.62 -17.06 -10.17
N LEU A 118 32.87 -15.76 -10.21
CA LEU A 118 34.17 -15.17 -9.84
C LEU A 118 34.50 -15.44 -8.36
N VAL A 119 33.52 -15.24 -7.47
CA VAL A 119 33.70 -15.54 -6.04
C VAL A 119 34.03 -17.02 -5.82
N LEU A 120 33.34 -17.92 -6.51
CA LEU A 120 33.60 -19.36 -6.45
C LEU A 120 34.99 -19.71 -6.98
N ALA A 121 35.36 -19.19 -8.15
CA ALA A 121 36.62 -19.47 -8.81
C ALA A 121 37.83 -19.00 -7.97
N PHE A 122 37.78 -17.76 -7.47
CA PHE A 122 38.85 -17.24 -6.61
C PHE A 122 38.89 -17.96 -5.27
N GLY A 123 37.73 -18.26 -4.67
CA GLY A 123 37.63 -19.04 -3.45
C GLY A 123 38.30 -20.41 -3.60
N ASN A 124 37.99 -21.14 -4.68
CA ASN A 124 38.58 -22.45 -4.98
C ASN A 124 40.09 -22.36 -5.19
N TYR A 125 40.56 -21.37 -5.97
CA TYR A 125 41.99 -21.18 -6.21
C TYR A 125 42.75 -20.90 -4.92
N MET A 126 42.25 -19.97 -4.09
CA MET A 126 42.90 -19.57 -2.83
C MET A 126 42.90 -20.69 -1.78
N ASN A 127 41.90 -21.58 -1.81
CA ASN A 127 41.79 -22.72 -0.91
C ASN A 127 42.33 -24.03 -1.54
N GLY A 128 43.06 -23.94 -2.66
CA GLY A 128 43.62 -25.10 -3.35
C GLY A 128 44.44 -25.99 -2.40
N GLY A 129 44.24 -27.31 -2.51
CA GLY A 129 44.83 -28.30 -1.60
C GLY A 129 44.00 -28.58 -0.34
N ASN A 130 42.99 -27.75 -0.02
CA ASN A 130 42.00 -28.07 1.00
C ASN A 130 40.85 -28.87 0.40
N ARG A 131 40.71 -30.15 0.80
CA ARG A 131 39.73 -31.08 0.23
C ARG A 131 38.26 -30.66 0.45
N THR A 132 37.96 -29.79 1.40
CA THR A 132 36.59 -29.32 1.67
C THR A 132 36.29 -27.90 1.19
N ARG A 133 37.32 -27.13 0.80
CA ARG A 133 37.18 -25.70 0.43
C ARG A 133 37.76 -25.31 -0.92
N GLY A 134 38.72 -26.07 -1.43
CA GLY A 134 39.43 -25.76 -2.67
C GLY A 134 38.84 -26.41 -3.92
N GLN A 135 37.74 -27.17 -3.79
CA GLN A 135 37.07 -27.92 -4.85
C GLN A 135 35.54 -27.87 -4.62
N ALA A 136 35.01 -26.69 -4.31
CA ALA A 136 33.59 -26.51 -4.06
C ALA A 136 32.82 -26.27 -5.37
N ASP A 137 31.61 -26.81 -5.45
CA ASP A 137 30.66 -26.56 -6.56
C ASP A 137 29.77 -25.33 -6.30
N GLY A 138 29.83 -24.77 -5.10
CA GLY A 138 29.07 -23.60 -4.67
C GLY A 138 29.44 -23.19 -3.25
N PHE A 139 28.86 -22.10 -2.79
CA PHE A 139 29.05 -21.58 -1.43
C PHE A 139 27.73 -21.03 -0.88
N GLY A 140 27.61 -21.01 0.44
CA GLY A 140 26.50 -20.32 1.11
C GLY A 140 26.69 -18.80 1.05
N LEU A 141 25.59 -18.06 0.88
CA LEU A 141 25.61 -16.59 0.72
C LEU A 141 26.15 -15.85 1.95
N GLU A 142 26.21 -16.49 3.11
CA GLU A 142 26.81 -15.98 4.34
C GLU A 142 28.32 -15.71 4.23
N ILE A 143 28.98 -16.18 3.17
CA ILE A 143 30.38 -15.86 2.87
C ILE A 143 30.55 -14.46 2.26
N LEU A 144 29.53 -13.92 1.58
CA LEU A 144 29.65 -12.68 0.82
C LEU A 144 30.11 -11.49 1.69
N PRO A 145 29.58 -11.27 2.91
CA PRO A 145 30.06 -10.19 3.76
C PRO A 145 31.52 -10.35 4.23
N LYS A 146 32.06 -11.58 4.21
CA LYS A 146 33.42 -11.91 4.67
C LYS A 146 34.49 -11.67 3.60
N LEU A 147 34.10 -11.49 2.34
CA LEU A 147 35.03 -11.23 1.25
C LEU A 147 35.87 -9.96 1.50
N LYS A 148 35.31 -8.96 2.19
CA LYS A 148 36.01 -7.71 2.55
C LYS A 148 37.17 -7.93 3.54
N ASP A 149 37.11 -9.01 4.31
CA ASP A 149 38.08 -9.33 5.36
C ASP A 149 39.27 -10.11 4.82
N VAL A 150 39.12 -10.72 3.64
CA VAL A 150 40.20 -11.40 2.93
C VAL A 150 40.98 -10.36 2.13
N LYS A 151 42.25 -10.13 2.48
CA LYS A 151 43.06 -9.04 1.90
C LYS A 151 44.33 -9.53 1.22
N SER A 152 44.84 -8.70 0.32
CA SER A 152 46.18 -8.81 -0.25
C SER A 152 47.25 -8.80 0.85
N ARG A 153 48.45 -9.30 0.52
CA ARG A 153 49.58 -9.38 1.48
C ARG A 153 49.97 -8.03 2.08
N ASP A 154 49.73 -6.93 1.37
CA ASP A 154 50.00 -5.56 1.79
C ASP A 154 48.76 -4.86 2.39
N ASN A 155 47.65 -5.59 2.58
CA ASN A 155 46.38 -5.12 3.13
C ASN A 155 45.70 -3.97 2.36
N ARG A 156 46.09 -3.71 1.11
CA ARG A 156 45.55 -2.60 0.31
C ARG A 156 44.26 -2.93 -0.44
N ILE A 157 44.09 -4.18 -0.85
CA ILE A 157 42.97 -4.62 -1.71
C ILE A 157 42.30 -5.81 -1.03
N SER A 158 40.98 -5.74 -0.83
CA SER A 158 40.18 -6.89 -0.38
C SER A 158 39.79 -7.81 -1.54
N LEU A 159 39.31 -9.01 -1.23
CA LEU A 159 38.80 -9.93 -2.25
C LEU A 159 37.57 -9.34 -2.95
N VAL A 160 36.74 -8.55 -2.27
CA VAL A 160 35.63 -7.81 -2.92
C VAL A 160 36.18 -6.83 -3.96
N ASP A 161 37.16 -6.01 -3.58
CA ASP A 161 37.77 -5.04 -4.50
C ASP A 161 38.37 -5.74 -5.73
N TYR A 162 39.01 -6.89 -5.52
CA TYR A 162 39.58 -7.69 -6.59
C TYR A 162 38.51 -8.30 -7.51
N VAL A 163 37.40 -8.82 -6.97
CA VAL A 163 36.27 -9.33 -7.77
C VAL A 163 35.69 -8.22 -8.64
N VAL A 164 35.45 -7.03 -8.08
CA VAL A 164 34.92 -5.88 -8.82
C VAL A 164 35.90 -5.46 -9.93
N ALA A 165 37.19 -5.31 -9.60
CA ALA A 165 38.20 -4.94 -10.59
C ALA A 165 38.34 -5.99 -11.71
N TYR A 166 38.24 -7.27 -11.38
CA TYR A 166 38.29 -8.35 -12.36
C TYR A 166 37.04 -8.36 -13.24
N TYR A 167 35.86 -8.17 -12.66
CA TYR A 167 34.61 -8.10 -13.40
C TYR A 167 34.66 -6.95 -14.43
N LEU A 168 34.98 -5.74 -13.97
CA LEU A 168 35.09 -4.57 -14.85
C LEU A 168 36.11 -4.80 -15.98
N ARG A 169 37.26 -5.42 -15.68
CA ARG A 169 38.30 -5.63 -16.68
C ARG A 169 37.96 -6.70 -17.72
N ASN A 170 37.17 -7.71 -17.37
CA ASN A 170 37.01 -8.92 -18.20
C ASN A 170 35.58 -9.20 -18.67
N PHE A 171 34.57 -8.61 -18.03
CA PHE A 171 33.14 -8.86 -18.32
C PHE A 171 32.41 -7.61 -18.78
N ASP A 172 32.79 -6.42 -18.29
CA ASP A 172 32.15 -5.16 -18.68
C ASP A 172 32.87 -4.52 -19.88
N GLU A 173 32.27 -4.62 -21.07
CA GLU A 173 32.77 -4.01 -22.31
C GLU A 173 32.84 -2.47 -22.25
N HIS A 174 32.13 -1.85 -21.31
CA HIS A 174 32.00 -0.41 -21.14
C HIS A 174 32.73 0.10 -19.90
N ALA A 175 33.56 -0.73 -19.27
CA ALA A 175 34.30 -0.37 -18.07
C ALA A 175 35.09 0.95 -18.24
N GLY A 176 34.93 1.86 -17.27
CA GLY A 176 35.57 3.17 -17.28
C GLY A 176 34.84 4.24 -18.12
N THR A 177 33.65 3.93 -18.63
CA THR A 177 32.75 4.88 -19.31
C THR A 177 31.45 5.09 -18.54
N ASP A 178 30.65 6.07 -18.96
CA ASP A 178 29.30 6.36 -18.46
C ASP A 178 28.27 5.26 -18.79
N LYS A 179 28.63 4.31 -19.67
CA LYS A 179 27.78 3.16 -20.05
C LYS A 179 28.03 1.91 -19.23
N SER A 180 28.98 1.93 -18.30
CA SER A 180 29.22 0.83 -17.36
C SER A 180 28.03 0.71 -16.41
N VAL A 181 27.51 -0.50 -16.25
CA VAL A 181 26.35 -0.78 -15.39
C VAL A 181 26.77 -1.67 -14.24
N PHE A 182 26.26 -1.37 -13.04
CA PHE A 182 26.50 -2.21 -11.88
C PHE A 182 25.90 -3.61 -12.11
N PRO A 183 26.68 -4.71 -11.98
CA PRO A 183 26.25 -6.04 -12.41
C PRO A 183 25.26 -6.74 -11.48
N LEU A 184 24.92 -6.11 -10.35
CA LEU A 184 23.97 -6.62 -9.37
C LEU A 184 22.78 -5.66 -9.27
N PRO A 185 21.62 -6.12 -8.77
CA PRO A 185 20.50 -5.23 -8.51
C PRO A 185 20.87 -4.10 -7.54
N GLU A 186 20.14 -2.99 -7.63
CA GLU A 186 20.42 -1.80 -6.82
C GLU A 186 20.31 -2.11 -5.31
N PRO A 187 21.26 -1.63 -4.48
CA PRO A 187 21.22 -1.88 -3.04
C PRO A 187 19.92 -1.42 -2.35
N GLN A 188 19.28 -0.37 -2.89
CA GLN A 188 18.01 0.13 -2.38
C GLN A 188 16.88 -0.89 -2.56
N ASP A 189 16.86 -1.63 -3.67
CA ASP A 189 15.84 -2.64 -3.94
C ASP A 189 15.97 -3.82 -2.99
N PHE A 190 17.20 -4.25 -2.69
CA PHE A 190 17.47 -5.23 -1.64
C PHE A 190 16.98 -4.75 -0.27
N PHE A 191 17.24 -3.50 0.08
CA PHE A 191 16.81 -2.94 1.36
C PHE A 191 15.29 -2.93 1.49
N LEU A 192 14.57 -2.52 0.43
CA LEU A 192 13.12 -2.52 0.40
C LEU A 192 12.55 -3.94 0.45
N ALA A 193 13.08 -4.87 -0.35
CA ALA A 193 12.65 -6.26 -0.37
C ALA A 193 12.86 -6.94 0.99
N ALA A 194 14.01 -6.69 1.65
CA ALA A 194 14.34 -7.27 2.95
C ALA A 194 13.42 -6.80 4.08
N GLN A 195 12.72 -5.66 3.91
CA GLN A 195 11.74 -5.18 4.88
C GLN A 195 10.37 -5.84 4.72
N VAL A 196 10.10 -6.51 3.60
CA VAL A 196 8.80 -7.13 3.34
C VAL A 196 8.66 -8.40 4.16
N LYS A 197 7.65 -8.42 5.05
CA LYS A 197 7.27 -9.60 5.85
C LYS A 197 6.02 -10.23 5.25
N PHE A 198 6.15 -11.46 4.75
CA PHE A 198 5.03 -12.21 4.18
C PHE A 198 3.88 -12.46 5.17
N GLU A 199 4.20 -12.58 6.47
CA GLU A 199 3.20 -12.72 7.53
C GLU A 199 2.31 -11.48 7.62
N ASP A 200 2.90 -10.28 7.50
CA ASP A 200 2.16 -9.03 7.56
C ASP A 200 1.32 -8.85 6.29
N LEU A 201 1.87 -9.16 5.10
CA LEU A 201 1.08 -9.19 3.85
C LEU A 201 -0.13 -10.12 3.95
N THR A 202 0.05 -11.30 4.54
CA THR A 202 -1.03 -12.28 4.71
C THR A 202 -2.09 -11.78 5.70
N LYS A 203 -1.68 -11.13 6.78
CA LYS A 203 -2.60 -10.52 7.75
C LYS A 203 -3.39 -9.37 7.12
N ASP A 204 -2.72 -8.50 6.38
CA ASP A 204 -3.32 -7.34 5.71
C ASP A 204 -4.34 -7.82 4.67
N MET A 205 -3.99 -8.79 3.84
CA MET A 205 -4.91 -9.38 2.85
C MET A 205 -6.15 -10.02 3.50
N ARG A 206 -5.97 -10.76 4.60
CA ARG A 206 -7.09 -11.33 5.36
C ARG A 206 -7.97 -10.26 5.99
N LYS A 207 -7.38 -9.16 6.47
CA LYS A 207 -8.13 -8.02 7.00
C LYS A 207 -8.93 -7.36 5.89
N LEU A 208 -8.32 -7.03 4.76
CA LEU A 208 -8.99 -6.44 3.60
C LEU A 208 -10.15 -7.29 3.11
N LYS A 209 -9.97 -8.61 3.03
CA LYS A 209 -11.06 -9.51 2.64
C LYS A 209 -12.23 -9.47 3.62
N ARG A 210 -11.98 -9.47 4.94
CA ARG A 210 -13.04 -9.36 5.95
C ARG A 210 -13.75 -8.01 5.88
N ASP A 211 -12.97 -6.94 5.77
CA ASP A 211 -13.48 -5.58 5.74
C ASP A 211 -14.30 -5.35 4.43
N LEU A 212 -13.89 -5.95 3.31
CA LEU A 212 -14.63 -5.92 2.04
C LEU A 212 -15.99 -6.62 2.15
N THR A 213 -16.04 -7.82 2.75
CA THR A 213 -17.31 -8.51 3.02
C THR A 213 -18.20 -7.73 3.99
N ALA A 214 -17.63 -6.96 4.92
CA ALA A 214 -18.40 -6.08 5.78
C ALA A 214 -18.98 -4.90 4.97
N CYS A 215 -18.16 -4.27 4.12
CA CYS A 215 -18.61 -3.19 3.24
C CYS A 215 -19.70 -3.66 2.26
N GLU A 216 -19.61 -4.87 1.70
CA GLU A 216 -20.66 -5.43 0.86
C GLU A 216 -22.02 -5.46 1.57
N LYS A 217 -22.05 -5.87 2.84
CA LYS A 217 -23.28 -5.87 3.65
C LYS A 217 -23.80 -4.45 3.91
N ASP A 218 -22.90 -3.50 4.12
CA ASP A 218 -23.26 -2.09 4.28
C ASP A 218 -23.87 -1.55 2.97
N VAL A 219 -23.28 -1.86 1.81
CA VAL A 219 -23.81 -1.49 0.49
C VAL A 219 -25.21 -2.06 0.29
N GLN A 220 -25.41 -3.35 0.60
CA GLN A 220 -26.73 -3.99 0.51
C GLN A 220 -27.76 -3.30 1.43
N LYS A 221 -27.37 -2.94 2.65
CA LYS A 221 -28.23 -2.24 3.61
C LYS A 221 -28.59 -0.83 3.13
N VAL A 222 -27.61 -0.07 2.65
CA VAL A 222 -27.82 1.28 2.11
C VAL A 222 -28.78 1.20 0.91
N CYS A 223 -28.57 0.25 0.00
CA CYS A 223 -29.43 0.06 -1.16
C CYS A 223 -30.86 -0.34 -0.78
N ALA A 224 -31.02 -1.23 0.21
CA ALA A 224 -32.34 -1.67 0.68
C ALA A 224 -33.14 -0.54 1.36
N ASN A 225 -32.45 0.39 2.03
CA ASN A 225 -33.07 1.51 2.74
C ASN A 225 -33.27 2.75 1.86
N SER A 226 -32.72 2.79 0.65
CA SER A 226 -32.76 3.96 -0.23
C SER A 226 -34.03 3.99 -1.07
N SER A 227 -34.60 5.20 -1.25
CA SER A 227 -35.64 5.43 -2.24
C SER A 227 -35.07 5.36 -3.67
N GLU A 228 -35.93 5.19 -4.67
CA GLU A 228 -35.53 5.09 -6.08
C GLU A 228 -34.71 6.31 -6.55
N GLU A 229 -35.07 7.51 -6.09
CA GLU A 229 -34.39 8.77 -6.39
C GLU A 229 -32.97 8.87 -5.79
N ASN A 230 -32.71 8.21 -4.66
CA ASN A 230 -31.43 8.27 -3.96
C ASN A 230 -30.57 7.01 -4.16
N LEU A 231 -31.09 6.01 -4.87
CA LEU A 231 -30.42 4.72 -5.03
C LEU A 231 -29.17 4.83 -5.91
N GLN A 232 -29.28 5.57 -7.01
CA GLN A 232 -28.21 5.73 -7.99
C GLN A 232 -27.54 7.11 -7.88
N PRO A 233 -26.24 7.21 -8.21
CA PRO A 233 -25.35 6.17 -8.76
C PRO A 233 -24.63 5.33 -7.70
N PHE A 234 -24.93 5.52 -6.41
CA PHE A 234 -24.25 4.82 -5.30
C PHE A 234 -24.24 3.30 -5.49
N LYS A 235 -25.41 2.71 -5.78
CA LYS A 235 -25.53 1.25 -5.96
C LYS A 235 -24.60 0.75 -7.06
N GLU A 236 -24.68 1.34 -8.25
CA GLU A 236 -23.86 0.93 -9.40
C GLU A 236 -22.36 1.01 -9.09
N LYS A 237 -21.89 2.15 -8.55
CA LYS A 237 -20.48 2.36 -8.25
C LYS A 237 -19.96 1.41 -7.16
N MET A 238 -20.73 1.22 -6.10
CA MET A 238 -20.29 0.40 -4.97
C MET A 238 -20.40 -1.11 -5.25
N GLU A 239 -21.41 -1.56 -5.99
CA GLU A 239 -21.50 -2.96 -6.43
C GLU A 239 -20.36 -3.31 -7.42
N ALA A 240 -20.01 -2.39 -8.32
CA ALA A 240 -18.87 -2.55 -9.21
C ALA A 240 -17.54 -2.62 -8.44
N PHE A 241 -17.37 -1.76 -7.42
CA PHE A 241 -16.21 -1.80 -6.53
C PHE A 241 -16.11 -3.13 -5.78
N VAL A 242 -17.19 -3.58 -5.13
CA VAL A 242 -17.19 -4.84 -4.37
C VAL A 242 -16.87 -6.01 -5.30
N SER A 243 -17.51 -6.08 -6.47
CA SER A 243 -17.29 -7.15 -7.45
C SER A 243 -15.85 -7.18 -7.99
N THR A 244 -15.20 -6.02 -8.10
CA THR A 244 -13.79 -5.92 -8.53
C THR A 244 -12.82 -6.28 -7.41
N GLY A 245 -13.23 -6.13 -6.15
CA GLY A 245 -12.41 -6.40 -4.98
C GLY A 245 -12.36 -7.86 -4.54
N GLU A 246 -13.30 -8.71 -4.97
CA GLU A 246 -13.36 -10.16 -4.67
C GLU A 246 -12.27 -10.98 -5.37
#